data_AF-A0A1M7Z1C5-F1
#
_entry.id   AF-A0A1M7Z1C5-F1
#
_cell.length_a   1.000
_cell.length_b   1.000
_cell.length_c   1.000
_cell.angle_alpha   90.00
_cell.angle_beta   90.00
_cell.angle_gamma   90.00
#
_symmetry.space_group_name_H-M   'P 1'
#
loop_
_entity.id
_entity.type
_entity.pdbx_description
1 polymer ?
#
loop_
_entity_poly.entity_id
_entity_poly.type
_entity_poly.pdbx_seq_one_letter_code
_entity_poly.pdbx_strand_id
1 'polypeptide(L)'
;MKILYFDVLSLFYSNEYFHHNGSVHAKYKEWFNTRTKTLLEMVEPDFQAIDKLRNAASEAGLLLYPLGSSYDREYLIEHGVFSSDELAPETELPFRMQMDDNNPVRRLIAHAYGLNAQWYVCGEIGSEELLQPYPERHLRSEFGKGVTSELIAKIRALKSANY
;
A
#
# COMPACT_ATOMS: atom_id res chain seq x y z
N MET A 1 6.81 14.12 9.36
CA MET A 1 6.98 12.67 9.17
C MET A 1 6.96 12.34 7.67
N LYS A 2 7.39 11.14 7.27
CA LYS A 2 7.32 10.68 5.89
C LYS A 2 6.51 9.39 5.80
N ILE A 3 5.61 9.30 4.83
CA ILE A 3 4.69 8.17 4.67
C ILE A 3 4.83 7.60 3.26
N LEU A 4 4.96 6.27 3.16
CA LEU A 4 4.83 5.53 1.92
C LEU A 4 3.46 4.84 1.91
N TYR A 5 2.60 5.33 1.03
CA TYR A 5 1.30 4.73 0.78
C TYR A 5 1.44 3.58 -0.21
N PHE A 6 0.73 2.48 0.02
CA PHE A 6 0.87 1.29 -0.80
C PHE A 6 -0.48 0.66 -1.14
N ASP A 7 -0.63 0.18 -2.38
CA ASP A 7 -1.78 -0.64 -2.75
C ASP A 7 -1.57 -2.11 -2.30
N VAL A 8 -2.48 -2.59 -1.46
CA VAL A 8 -2.41 -3.94 -0.86
C VAL A 8 -2.50 -5.02 -1.93
N LEU A 9 -3.40 -4.87 -2.91
CA LEU A 9 -3.68 -5.93 -3.87
C LEU A 9 -2.50 -6.17 -4.81
N SER A 10 -2.01 -5.12 -5.48
CA SER A 10 -0.91 -5.24 -6.43
C SER A 10 0.39 -5.68 -5.78
N LEU A 11 0.65 -5.27 -4.53
CA LEU A 11 1.92 -5.59 -3.87
C LEU A 11 1.90 -6.94 -3.16
N PHE A 12 0.80 -7.33 -2.52
CA PHE A 12 0.75 -8.56 -1.70
C PHE A 12 0.27 -9.77 -2.50
N TYR A 13 -0.44 -9.52 -3.60
CA TYR A 13 -1.10 -10.53 -4.43
C TYR A 13 -0.75 -10.36 -5.91
N SER A 14 0.54 -10.23 -6.19
CA SER A 14 1.05 -10.00 -7.54
C SER A 14 0.84 -11.22 -8.44
N ASN A 15 0.81 -11.00 -9.76
CA ASN A 15 0.75 -12.10 -10.74
C ASN A 15 1.96 -13.03 -10.59
N GLU A 16 3.12 -12.48 -10.25
CA GLU A 16 4.33 -13.25 -10.00
C GLU A 16 4.19 -14.15 -8.75
N TYR A 17 3.62 -13.63 -7.66
CA TYR A 17 3.34 -14.42 -6.47
C TYR A 17 2.35 -15.56 -6.77
N PHE A 18 1.28 -15.26 -7.50
CA PHE A 18 0.29 -16.26 -7.91
C PHE A 18 0.84 -17.32 -8.87
N HIS A 19 1.78 -16.96 -9.73
CA HIS A 19 2.43 -17.90 -10.63
C HIS A 19 3.20 -18.98 -9.85
N HIS A 20 3.89 -18.58 -8.78
CA HIS A 20 4.63 -19.50 -7.92
C HIS A 20 3.75 -20.22 -6.89
N ASN A 21 2.57 -19.66 -6.56
CA ASN A 21 1.66 -20.17 -5.53
C ASN A 21 0.26 -20.44 -6.09
N GLY A 22 0.14 -21.48 -6.92
CA GLY A 22 -1.13 -21.80 -7.60
C GLY A 22 -2.32 -22.07 -6.67
N SER A 23 -2.10 -22.65 -5.49
CA SER A 23 -3.15 -22.87 -4.48
C SER A 23 -3.67 -21.56 -3.89
N VAL A 24 -2.79 -20.59 -3.66
CA VAL A 24 -3.13 -19.24 -3.17
C VAL A 24 -3.93 -18.50 -4.24
N HIS A 25 -3.54 -18.60 -5.51
CA HIS A 25 -4.30 -18.00 -6.61
C HIS A 25 -5.71 -18.58 -6.73
N ALA A 26 -5.88 -19.90 -6.53
CA ALA A 26 -7.21 -20.52 -6.52
C ALA A 26 -8.10 -19.96 -5.39
N LYS A 27 -7.55 -19.86 -4.16
CA LYS A 27 -8.23 -19.23 -3.01
C LYS A 27 -8.55 -17.76 -3.27
N TYR A 28 -7.66 -17.02 -3.92
CA TYR A 28 -7.91 -15.63 -4.30
C TYR A 28 -9.08 -15.50 -5.27
N LYS A 29 -9.16 -16.37 -6.29
CA LYS A 29 -10.31 -16.39 -7.21
C LYS A 29 -11.60 -16.75 -6.50
N GLU A 30 -11.58 -17.73 -5.61
CA GLU A 30 -12.74 -18.11 -4.80
C GLU A 30 -13.20 -16.95 -3.91
N TRP A 31 -12.26 -16.31 -3.20
CA TRP A 31 -12.52 -15.12 -2.41
C TRP A 31 -13.13 -14.01 -3.25
N PHE A 32 -12.55 -13.70 -4.40
CA PHE A 32 -13.02 -12.63 -5.26
C PHE A 32 -14.48 -12.83 -5.71
N ASN A 33 -14.85 -14.07 -6.00
CA ASN A 33 -16.18 -14.45 -6.46
C ASN A 33 -17.22 -14.52 -5.33
N THR A 34 -16.83 -14.95 -4.13
CA THR A 34 -17.76 -15.26 -3.04
C THR A 34 -17.81 -14.19 -1.96
N ARG A 35 -16.67 -13.56 -1.65
CA ARG A 35 -16.48 -12.54 -0.60
C ARG A 35 -17.10 -12.91 0.75
N THR A 36 -17.08 -14.20 1.10
CA THR A 36 -17.71 -14.73 2.32
C THR A 36 -16.93 -14.43 3.60
N LYS A 37 -15.64 -14.14 3.46
CA LYS A 37 -14.69 -13.80 4.52
C LYS A 37 -13.77 -12.68 4.04
N THR A 38 -13.00 -12.10 4.96
CA THR A 38 -12.03 -11.07 4.60
C THR A 38 -10.89 -11.67 3.76
N LEU A 39 -10.15 -10.81 3.05
CA LEU A 39 -9.09 -11.26 2.14
C LEU A 39 -7.99 -12.03 2.88
N LEU A 40 -7.51 -11.49 4.01
CA LEU A 40 -6.40 -12.04 4.79
C LEU A 40 -6.81 -13.29 5.57
N GLU A 41 -8.11 -13.50 5.82
CA GLU A 41 -8.62 -14.74 6.41
C GLU A 41 -8.60 -15.92 5.43
N MET A 42 -8.74 -15.67 4.12
CA MET A 42 -8.83 -16.74 3.12
C MET A 42 -7.56 -16.91 2.31
N VAL A 43 -6.84 -15.82 2.04
CA VAL A 43 -5.75 -15.79 1.07
C VAL A 43 -4.50 -15.30 1.76
N GLU A 44 -3.52 -16.20 1.87
CA GLU A 44 -2.21 -15.88 2.42
C GLU A 44 -1.51 -14.82 1.53
N PRO A 45 -1.07 -13.68 2.10
CA PRO A 45 -0.34 -12.68 1.34
C PRO A 45 1.13 -13.07 1.13
N ASP A 46 1.80 -12.42 0.17
CA ASP A 46 3.24 -12.57 -0.03
C ASP A 46 4.04 -11.90 1.11
N PHE A 47 4.20 -12.61 2.23
CA PHE A 47 4.97 -12.12 3.38
C PHE A 47 6.43 -11.80 3.05
N GLN A 48 7.04 -12.47 2.07
CA GLN A 48 8.42 -12.17 1.67
C GLN A 48 8.50 -10.81 0.96
N ALA A 49 7.53 -10.49 0.10
CA ALA A 49 7.41 -9.18 -0.53
C ALA A 49 7.11 -8.09 0.52
N ILE A 50 6.20 -8.37 1.45
CA ILE A 50 5.85 -7.46 2.55
C ILE A 50 7.09 -7.14 3.40
N ASP A 51 7.89 -8.14 3.79
CA ASP A 51 9.08 -7.91 4.60
C ASP A 51 10.13 -7.07 3.85
N LYS A 52 10.29 -7.27 2.55
CA LYS A 52 11.18 -6.40 1.74
C LYS A 52 10.68 -4.96 1.73
N LEU A 53 9.37 -4.75 1.58
CA LEU A 53 8.75 -3.43 1.60
C LEU A 53 8.94 -2.75 2.97
N ARG A 54 8.66 -3.46 4.07
CA ARG A 54 8.84 -2.98 5.45
C ARG A 54 10.28 -2.55 5.71
N ASN A 55 11.24 -3.38 5.29
CA ASN A 55 12.65 -3.12 5.54
C ASN A 55 13.12 -1.89 4.76
N ALA A 56 12.73 -1.77 3.49
CA ALA A 56 13.06 -0.61 2.69
C ALA A 56 12.45 0.69 3.22
N ALA A 57 11.19 0.64 3.67
CA ALA A 57 10.52 1.78 4.28
C ALA A 57 11.22 2.22 5.57
N SER A 58 11.52 1.26 6.46
CA SER A 58 12.26 1.49 7.70
C SER A 58 13.64 2.11 7.44
N GLU A 59 14.42 1.55 6.51
CA GLU A 59 15.74 2.07 6.12
C GLU A 59 15.69 3.53 5.60
N ALA A 60 14.59 3.91 4.96
CA ALA A 60 14.35 5.25 4.43
C ALA A 60 13.70 6.22 5.45
N GLY A 61 13.36 5.73 6.65
CA GLY A 61 12.66 6.48 7.68
C GLY A 61 11.23 6.85 7.29
N LEU A 62 10.52 5.92 6.64
CA LEU A 62 9.14 6.04 6.19
C LEU A 62 8.23 5.19 7.09
N LEU A 63 7.07 5.72 7.44
CA LEU A 63 5.94 4.91 7.91
C LEU A 63 5.15 4.40 6.71
N LEU A 64 4.54 3.24 6.85
CA LEU A 64 3.69 2.63 5.81
C LEU A 64 2.22 2.99 6.04
N TYR A 65 1.43 3.08 4.99
CA TYR A 65 -0.02 3.21 5.15
C TYR A 65 -0.77 2.63 3.93
N PRO A 66 -1.81 1.81 4.13
CA PRO A 66 -2.52 1.21 3.00
C PRO A 66 -3.33 2.25 2.23
N LEU A 67 -3.48 2.03 0.93
CA LEU A 67 -4.38 2.79 0.08
C LEU A 67 -5.80 2.23 0.12
N GLY A 68 -6.76 3.14 -0.07
CA GLY A 68 -8.18 2.81 -0.18
C GLY A 68 -8.87 2.72 1.17
N SER A 69 -10.09 2.19 1.15
CA SER A 69 -10.95 2.04 2.33
C SER A 69 -11.18 0.57 2.71
N SER A 70 -10.79 -0.37 1.87
CA SER A 70 -11.07 -1.80 2.07
C SER A 70 -10.07 -2.51 3.00
N TYR A 71 -8.90 -1.91 3.21
CA TYR A 71 -7.79 -2.51 3.95
C TYR A 71 -7.20 -1.43 4.87
N ASP A 72 -7.92 -1.06 5.91
CA ASP A 72 -7.47 -0.02 6.83
C ASP A 72 -6.30 -0.47 7.72
N ARG A 73 -5.79 0.47 8.51
CA ARG A 73 -4.67 0.25 9.41
C ARG A 73 -4.97 -0.83 10.44
N GLU A 74 -6.14 -0.79 11.07
CA GLU A 74 -6.55 -1.78 12.07
C GLU A 74 -6.57 -3.19 11.48
N TYR A 75 -7.17 -3.35 10.30
CA TYR A 75 -7.27 -4.62 9.59
C TYR A 75 -5.91 -5.29 9.37
N LEU A 76 -4.89 -4.52 8.96
CA LEU A 76 -3.55 -5.04 8.74
C LEU A 76 -2.82 -5.44 10.03
N ILE A 77 -3.09 -4.73 11.13
CA ILE A 77 -2.53 -5.05 12.45
C ILE A 77 -3.17 -6.30 13.02
N GLU A 78 -4.50 -6.39 12.97
CA GLU A 78 -5.28 -7.52 13.50
C GLU A 78 -4.87 -8.86 12.85
N HIS A 79 -4.52 -8.82 11.56
CA HIS A 79 -4.07 -10.00 10.81
C HIS A 79 -2.56 -10.21 10.87
N GLY A 80 -1.83 -9.46 11.70
CA GLY A 80 -0.40 -9.64 11.92
C GLY A 80 0.50 -9.29 10.73
N VAL A 81 0.00 -8.50 9.77
CA VAL A 81 0.77 -8.09 8.59
C VAL A 81 1.82 -7.04 8.97
N PHE A 82 1.43 -6.07 9.78
CA PHE A 82 2.31 -5.03 10.32
C PHE A 82 2.08 -4.83 11.81
N SER A 83 3.12 -4.33 12.49
CA SER A 83 3.00 -3.81 13.84
C SER A 83 2.57 -2.34 13.83
N SER A 84 2.06 -1.87 14.97
CA SER A 84 1.46 -0.54 15.08
C SER A 84 2.42 0.61 14.80
N ASP A 85 3.71 0.44 15.09
CA ASP A 85 4.78 1.43 14.95
C ASP A 85 5.33 1.54 13.53
N GLU A 86 5.01 0.57 12.66
CA GLU A 86 5.39 0.59 11.25
C GLU A 86 4.38 1.34 10.39
N LEU A 87 3.16 1.49 10.89
CA LEU A 87 2.07 2.15 10.18
C LEU A 87 1.92 3.60 10.62
N ALA A 88 1.64 4.48 9.67
CA ALA A 88 1.24 5.85 9.96
C ALA A 88 -0.06 5.85 10.79
N PRO A 89 -0.24 6.80 11.72
CA PRO A 89 -1.47 6.89 12.51
C PRO A 89 -2.65 7.31 11.63
N GLU A 90 -3.85 6.95 12.07
CA GLU A 90 -5.10 7.48 11.51
C GLU A 90 -5.21 9.00 11.73
N THR A 91 -5.96 9.66 10.85
CA THR A 91 -6.34 11.07 11.04
C THR A 91 -7.76 11.32 10.54
N GLU A 92 -8.44 12.30 11.14
CA GLU A 92 -9.77 12.70 10.68
C GLU A 92 -9.69 13.30 9.28
N LEU A 93 -10.29 12.62 8.31
CA LEU A 93 -10.39 13.15 6.96
C LEU A 93 -11.40 14.31 6.93
N PRO A 94 -11.16 15.35 6.08
CA PRO A 94 -12.10 16.44 5.92
C PRO A 94 -13.51 15.94 5.59
N PHE A 95 -14.55 16.55 6.17
CA PHE A 95 -15.95 16.16 6.00
C PHE A 95 -16.39 15.93 4.55
N ARG A 96 -15.83 16.67 3.59
CA ARG A 96 -16.11 16.50 2.14
C ARG A 96 -15.66 15.15 1.58
N MET A 97 -14.72 14.46 2.24
CA MET A 97 -14.30 13.09 1.89
C MET A 97 -15.15 12.00 2.54
N GLN A 98 -16.02 12.37 3.49
CA GLN A 98 -16.95 11.45 4.13
C GLN A 98 -18.22 11.22 3.29
N MET A 99 -18.38 11.93 2.16
CA MET A 99 -19.52 11.85 1.24
C MET A 99 -19.23 10.93 0.04
N ASP A 100 -18.89 9.66 0.30
CA ASP A 100 -18.64 8.62 -0.72
C ASP A 100 -17.44 8.85 -1.68
N ASP A 101 -16.51 9.77 -1.37
CA ASP A 101 -15.25 9.89 -2.14
C ASP A 101 -14.32 8.72 -1.78
N ASN A 102 -14.40 7.66 -2.59
CA ASN A 102 -13.57 6.48 -2.49
C ASN A 102 -12.30 6.56 -3.37
N ASN A 103 -11.96 7.74 -3.92
CA ASN A 103 -10.76 7.86 -4.72
C ASN A 103 -9.49 7.71 -3.83
N PRO A 104 -8.65 6.69 -4.07
CA PRO A 104 -7.52 6.39 -3.21
C PRO A 104 -6.49 7.53 -3.18
N VAL A 105 -6.24 8.20 -4.31
CA VAL A 105 -5.27 9.30 -4.41
C VAL A 105 -5.73 10.53 -3.62
N ARG A 106 -7.00 10.88 -3.69
CA ARG A 106 -7.52 12.03 -2.93
C ARG A 106 -7.45 11.77 -1.44
N ARG A 107 -7.88 10.58 -0.99
CA ARG A 107 -7.80 10.17 0.43
C ARG A 107 -6.37 10.19 0.95
N LEU A 108 -5.43 9.64 0.19
CA LEU A 108 -3.98 9.74 0.41
C LEU A 108 -3.55 11.19 0.68
N ILE A 109 -3.93 12.11 -0.21
CA ILE A 109 -3.46 13.50 -0.14
C ILE A 109 -4.04 14.19 1.10
N ALA A 110 -5.32 13.95 1.40
CA ALA A 110 -5.96 14.49 2.60
C ALA A 110 -5.38 13.90 3.89
N HIS A 111 -5.13 12.59 3.93
CA HIS A 111 -4.50 11.92 5.06
C HIS A 111 -3.09 12.48 5.33
N ALA A 112 -2.27 12.58 4.27
CA ALA A 112 -0.93 13.16 4.38
C ALA A 112 -0.97 14.63 4.83
N TYR A 113 -1.94 15.40 4.33
CA TYR A 113 -2.14 16.79 4.73
C TYR A 113 -2.54 16.91 6.21
N GLY A 114 -3.49 16.10 6.67
CA GLY A 114 -3.92 16.07 8.08
C GLY A 114 -2.80 15.73 9.06
N LEU A 115 -1.81 14.95 8.62
CA LEU A 115 -0.63 14.59 9.41
C LEU A 115 0.59 15.51 9.19
N ASN A 116 0.46 16.55 8.35
CA ASN A 116 1.59 17.39 7.91
C ASN A 116 2.79 16.54 7.45
N ALA A 117 2.51 15.52 6.64
CA ALA A 117 3.47 14.51 6.22
C ALA A 117 3.95 14.73 4.79
N GLN A 118 5.23 14.48 4.56
CA GLN A 118 5.71 14.18 3.21
C GLN A 118 5.19 12.80 2.82
N TRP A 119 4.77 12.65 1.57
CA TRP A 119 4.15 11.41 1.11
C TRP A 119 4.73 10.93 -0.21
N TYR A 120 4.78 9.61 -0.33
CA TYR A 120 5.14 8.86 -1.52
C TYR A 120 4.11 7.75 -1.68
N VAL A 121 3.96 7.22 -2.89
CA VAL A 121 2.97 6.19 -3.17
C VAL A 121 3.53 5.14 -4.12
N CYS A 122 3.19 3.87 -3.88
CA CYS A 122 3.55 2.74 -4.75
C CYS A 122 2.40 1.73 -4.90
N GLY A 123 2.52 0.86 -5.90
CA GLY A 123 1.47 -0.08 -6.31
C GLY A 123 0.61 0.46 -7.45
N GLU A 124 -0.46 -0.28 -7.77
CA GLU A 124 -1.38 0.00 -8.85
C GLU A 124 -2.62 0.72 -8.31
N ILE A 125 -2.73 2.03 -8.57
CA ILE A 125 -3.63 2.91 -7.83
C ILE A 125 -4.91 3.21 -8.64
N GLY A 126 -4.87 3.00 -9.96
CA GLY A 126 -6.02 3.14 -10.87
C GLY A 126 -6.54 4.57 -11.02
N SER A 127 -5.78 5.56 -10.56
CA SER A 127 -6.06 6.99 -10.69
C SER A 127 -4.76 7.77 -10.89
N GLU A 128 -3.84 7.20 -11.68
CA GLU A 128 -2.49 7.74 -11.88
C GLU A 128 -2.49 9.14 -12.52
N GLU A 129 -3.58 9.53 -13.19
CA GLU A 129 -3.78 10.89 -13.71
C GLU A 129 -3.75 11.94 -12.61
N LEU A 130 -4.26 11.62 -11.42
CA LEU A 130 -4.24 12.52 -10.26
C LEU A 130 -2.84 12.66 -9.64
N LEU A 131 -1.93 11.74 -9.98
CA LEU A 131 -0.53 11.76 -9.55
C LEU A 131 0.40 12.42 -10.57
N GLN A 132 -0.08 12.76 -11.77
CA GLN A 132 0.72 13.45 -12.79
C GLN A 132 1.39 14.74 -12.29
N PRO A 133 0.75 15.57 -11.43
CA PRO A 133 1.41 16.75 -10.87
C PRO A 133 2.55 16.43 -9.89
N TYR A 134 2.68 15.16 -9.46
CA TYR A 134 3.62 14.71 -8.44
C TYR A 134 4.48 13.53 -8.93
N PRO A 135 5.22 13.67 -10.05
CA PRO A 135 5.91 12.55 -10.68
C PRO A 135 6.95 11.91 -9.75
N GLU A 136 7.64 12.71 -8.94
CA GLU A 136 8.65 12.26 -7.97
C GLU A 136 8.06 11.57 -6.73
N ARG A 137 6.74 11.65 -6.53
CA ARG A 137 6.06 11.02 -5.38
C ARG A 137 5.48 9.66 -5.72
N HIS A 138 5.33 9.33 -7.00
CA HIS A 138 4.79 8.06 -7.45
C HIS A 138 5.92 7.09 -7.83
N LEU A 139 6.22 6.15 -6.93
CA LEU A 139 7.23 5.12 -7.10
C LEU A 139 6.67 3.96 -7.93
N ARG A 140 6.68 4.12 -9.25
CA ARG A 140 6.19 3.09 -10.18
C ARG A 140 7.07 1.84 -10.15
N SER A 141 6.43 0.68 -10.17
CA SER A 141 7.03 -0.62 -10.47
C SER A 141 6.42 -1.21 -11.74
N GLU A 142 7.02 -2.26 -12.27
CA GLU A 142 6.42 -3.03 -13.36
C GLU A 142 5.06 -3.63 -12.92
N PHE A 143 4.07 -3.53 -13.80
CA PHE A 143 2.70 -3.97 -13.55
C PHE A 143 2.61 -5.48 -13.26
N GLY A 144 1.87 -5.86 -12.23
CA GLY A 144 1.65 -7.24 -11.83
C GLY A 144 2.85 -7.93 -11.19
N LYS A 145 3.97 -7.23 -10.97
CA LYS A 145 5.20 -7.79 -10.38
C LYS A 145 5.28 -7.65 -8.86
N GLY A 146 4.40 -6.86 -8.25
CA GLY A 146 4.40 -6.60 -6.81
C GLY A 146 5.67 -5.87 -6.34
N VAL A 147 6.24 -6.31 -5.21
CA VAL A 147 7.41 -5.67 -4.60
C VAL A 147 8.71 -6.10 -5.30
N THR A 148 9.10 -5.35 -6.33
CA THR A 148 10.33 -5.61 -7.11
C THR A 148 11.58 -4.98 -6.49
N SER A 149 12.75 -5.51 -6.84
CA SER A 149 14.05 -4.92 -6.45
C SER A 149 14.21 -3.47 -6.91
N GLU A 150 13.61 -3.10 -8.06
CA GLU A 150 13.58 -1.73 -8.56
C GLU A 150 12.78 -0.82 -7.63
N LEU A 151 11.57 -1.25 -7.22
CA LEU A 151 10.75 -0.50 -6.27
C LEU A 151 11.48 -0.30 -4.94
N ILE A 152 12.10 -1.36 -4.41
CA ILE A 152 12.91 -1.30 -3.19
C ILE A 152 14.05 -0.28 -3.32
N ALA A 153 14.75 -0.26 -4.46
CA ALA A 153 15.81 0.72 -4.70
C ALA A 153 15.27 2.16 -4.72
N LYS A 154 14.13 2.40 -5.36
CA LYS A 154 13.46 3.72 -5.36
C LYS A 154 13.08 4.17 -3.96
N ILE A 155 12.50 3.29 -3.15
CA ILE A 155 12.14 3.59 -1.76
C ILE A 155 13.38 3.96 -0.94
N ARG A 156 14.45 3.16 -1.03
CA ARG A 156 15.71 3.41 -0.32
C ARG A 156 16.36 4.73 -0.70
N ALA A 157 16.24 5.16 -1.96
CA ALA A 157 16.77 6.44 -2.42
C ALA A 157 16.12 7.65 -1.71
N LEU A 158 14.90 7.50 -1.18
CA LEU A 158 14.20 8.55 -0.42
C LEU A 158 14.83 8.87 0.94
N LYS A 159 15.80 8.07 1.39
CA LYS A 159 16.56 8.34 2.61
C LYS A 159 17.27 9.70 2.55
N SER A 160 17.77 10.07 1.36
CA SER A 160 18.59 11.28 1.15
C SER A 160 17.78 12.52 0.76
N ALA A 161 16.47 12.39 0.54
CA ALA A 161 15.59 13.49 0.14
C ALA A 161 15.13 14.29 1.37
N ASN A 162 16.06 15.01 2.01
CA ASN A 162 15.72 16.06 2.97
C ASN A 162 15.92 17.41 2.27
N TYR A 163 14.86 17.95 1.65
CA TYR A 163 14.80 19.36 1.23
C TYR A 163 14.14 20.19 2.33
#